data_AF-A0AAP7GVM9-F1
#
_entry.id   AF-A0AAP7GVM9-F1
#
_cell.length_a   1.000
_cell.length_b   1.000
_cell.length_c   1.000
_cell.angle_alpha   90.00
_cell.angle_beta   90.00
_cell.angle_gamma   90.00
#
_symmetry.space_group_name_H-M   'P 1'
#
loop_
_entity.id
_entity.type
_entity.pdbx_description
1 polymer ?
#
loop_
_entity_poly.entity_id
_entity_poly.type
_entity_poly.pdbx_seq_one_letter_code
_entity_poly.pdbx_strand_id
1 'polypeptide(L)'
;MAKGQSLQDPYLNALRRERIPVSIYLVNGIKLQGQIESFDQFVILLKNTVNQMVYKHAISTVVPARSVAHHNANQQQQHQQGQQQEVPSSVETNIDAQTE
;
A
#
# COMPACT_ATOMS: atom_id res chain seq x y z
N MET A 1 2.69 23.20 -3.55
CA MET A 1 1.50 22.35 -3.35
C MET A 1 1.99 20.99 -2.94
N ALA A 2 1.62 20.50 -1.75
CA ALA A 2 1.94 19.13 -1.35
C ALA A 2 1.34 18.20 -2.41
N LYS A 3 2.18 17.55 -3.22
CA LYS A 3 1.76 16.44 -4.07
C LYS A 3 1.26 15.38 -3.12
N GLY A 4 -0.06 15.36 -2.89
CA GLY A 4 -0.73 14.24 -2.25
C GLY A 4 -0.18 12.97 -2.88
N GLN A 5 0.25 12.04 -2.03
CA GLN A 5 0.98 10.84 -2.43
C GLN A 5 0.29 10.21 -3.66
N SER A 6 1.02 10.13 -4.78
CA SER A 6 0.45 9.75 -6.08
C SER A 6 -0.24 8.39 -5.94
N LEU A 7 -1.57 8.34 -6.14
CA LEU A 7 -2.38 7.12 -6.03
C LEU A 7 -2.05 6.11 -7.14
N GLN A 8 -1.59 6.60 -8.30
CA GLN A 8 -1.47 5.82 -9.52
C GLN A 8 -0.48 4.66 -9.38
N ASP A 9 0.79 4.94 -9.06
CA ASP A 9 1.83 3.92 -9.04
C ASP A 9 1.60 2.86 -7.95
N PRO A 10 1.24 3.22 -6.69
CA PRO A 10 0.87 2.23 -5.68
C PRO A 10 -0.29 1.35 -6.12
N TYR A 11 -1.32 1.92 -6.75
CA TYR A 11 -2.48 1.17 -7.23
C TYR A 11 -2.12 0.19 -8.34
N LEU A 12 -1.45 0.65 -9.41
CA LEU A 12 -1.03 -0.20 -10.51
C LEU A 12 -0.03 -1.27 -10.06
N ASN A 13 0.85 -0.93 -9.10
CA ASN A 13 1.81 -1.90 -8.54
C ASN A 13 1.12 -2.98 -7.70
N ALA A 14 0.10 -2.64 -6.91
CA ALA A 14 -0.68 -3.63 -6.16
C ALA A 14 -1.37 -4.62 -7.11
N LEU A 15 -2.04 -4.11 -8.14
CA LEU A 15 -2.68 -4.93 -9.18
C LEU A 15 -1.70 -5.88 -9.88
N ARG A 16 -0.50 -5.37 -10.22
CA ARG A 16 0.58 -6.13 -10.85
C ARG A 16 1.13 -7.21 -9.93
N ARG A 17 1.52 -6.86 -8.70
CA ARG A 17 2.15 -7.78 -7.75
C ARG A 17 1.22 -8.93 -7.34
N GLU A 18 -0.05 -8.60 -7.12
CA GLU A 18 -1.07 -9.58 -6.71
C GLU A 18 -1.72 -10.31 -7.90
N ARG A 19 -1.30 -9.99 -9.13
CA ARG A 19 -1.85 -10.54 -10.39
C ARG A 19 -3.38 -10.48 -10.43
N ILE A 20 -3.94 -9.36 -9.98
CA ILE A 20 -5.38 -9.17 -9.94
C ILE A 20 -5.89 -9.01 -11.38
N PRO A 21 -6.87 -9.81 -11.82
CA PRO A 21 -7.51 -9.58 -13.11
C PRO A 21 -8.19 -8.20 -13.14
N VAL A 22 -7.99 -7.47 -14.22
CA VAL A 22 -8.53 -6.11 -14.43
C VAL A 22 -9.36 -6.05 -15.70
N SER A 23 -10.36 -5.16 -15.67
CA SER A 23 -11.03 -4.64 -16.85
C SER A 23 -10.54 -3.20 -17.07
N ILE A 24 -9.92 -2.95 -18.22
CA ILE A 24 -9.51 -1.62 -18.65
C ILE A 24 -10.52 -1.13 -19.69
N TYR A 25 -11.22 -0.05 -19.38
CA TYR A 25 -12.12 0.59 -20.34
C TYR A 25 -11.37 1.72 -21.02
N LEU A 26 -11.47 1.76 -22.35
CA LEU A 26 -10.90 2.81 -23.17
C LEU A 26 -11.87 3.97 -23.31
N VAL A 27 -11.37 5.14 -23.68
CA VAL A 27 -12.17 6.36 -23.91
C VAL A 27 -13.20 6.20 -25.04
N ASN A 28 -12.95 5.28 -25.97
CA ASN A 28 -13.89 4.93 -27.05
C ASN A 28 -14.92 3.85 -26.66
N GLY A 29 -14.92 3.40 -25.39
CA GLY A 29 -15.84 2.39 -24.87
C GLY A 29 -15.40 0.94 -25.03
N ILE A 30 -14.29 0.65 -25.72
CA ILE A 30 -13.76 -0.72 -25.81
C ILE A 30 -13.29 -1.19 -24.44
N LYS A 31 -13.61 -2.44 -24.09
CA LYS A 31 -13.16 -3.10 -22.86
C LYS A 31 -12.05 -4.10 -23.16
N LEU A 32 -10.92 -3.93 -22.50
CA LEU A 32 -9.82 -4.89 -22.47
C LEU A 32 -9.82 -5.63 -21.14
N GLN A 33 -9.52 -6.92 -21.14
CA GLN A 33 -9.42 -7.74 -19.94
C GLN A 33 -8.09 -8.47 -19.90
N GLY A 34 -7.51 -8.59 -18.71
CA GLY A 34 -6.23 -9.26 -18.51
C GLY A 34 -5.65 -8.98 -17.12
N GLN A 35 -4.35 -9.19 -16.98
CA GLN A 35 -3.57 -8.84 -15.79
C GLN A 35 -2.50 -7.81 -16.17
N ILE A 36 -2.18 -6.89 -15.25
CA ILE A 36 -1.09 -5.95 -15.47
C ILE A 36 0.23 -6.70 -15.30
N GLU A 37 1.02 -6.80 -16.36
CA GLU A 37 2.35 -7.41 -16.33
C GLU A 37 3.40 -6.38 -15.89
N SER A 38 3.35 -5.18 -16.48
CA SER A 38 4.22 -4.04 -16.16
C SER A 38 3.56 -2.71 -16.54
N PHE A 39 4.14 -1.60 -16.12
CA PHE A 39 3.71 -0.25 -16.50
C PHE A 39 4.88 0.72 -16.35
N ASP A 40 4.80 1.84 -17.08
CA ASP A 40 5.68 2.99 -16.89
C ASP A 40 4.83 4.27 -16.73
N GLN A 41 5.42 5.45 -16.97
CA GLN A 41 4.72 6.72 -16.88
C GLN A 41 3.53 6.83 -17.87
N PHE A 42 3.60 6.25 -19.06
CA PHE A 42 2.67 6.49 -20.17
C PHE A 42 1.89 5.26 -20.63
N VAL A 43 2.37 4.05 -20.36
CA VAL A 43 1.77 2.80 -20.84
C VAL A 43 1.57 1.77 -19.74
N ILE A 44 0.66 0.83 -20.00
CA ILE A 44 0.44 -0.39 -19.22
C ILE A 44 0.61 -1.58 -20.17
N LEU A 45 1.41 -2.57 -19.78
CA LEU A 45 1.46 -3.86 -20.46
C LEU A 45 0.39 -4.78 -19.86
N LEU A 46 -0.65 -5.07 -20.63
CA LEU A 46 -1.76 -5.92 -20.24
C LEU A 46 -1.57 -7.32 -20.85
N LYS A 47 -1.59 -8.35 -20.01
CA LYS A 47 -1.46 -9.75 -20.42
C LYS A 47 -2.82 -10.45 -20.40
N ASN A 48 -3.18 -11.04 -21.54
CA ASN A 48 -4.26 -12.02 -21.66
C ASN A 48 -3.71 -13.31 -22.31
N THR A 49 -4.21 -13.72 -23.47
CA THR A 49 -3.54 -14.67 -24.37
C THR A 49 -2.18 -14.15 -24.85
N VAL A 50 -2.05 -12.84 -24.96
CA VAL A 50 -0.94 -12.11 -25.56
C VAL A 50 -0.57 -10.91 -24.68
N ASN A 51 0.67 -10.43 -24.76
CA ASN A 51 1.09 -9.20 -24.11
C ASN A 51 0.80 -8.02 -25.04
N GLN A 52 -0.09 -7.11 -24.64
CA GLN A 52 -0.43 -5.92 -25.41
C GLN A 52 -0.14 -4.64 -24.63
N MET A 53 0.42 -3.66 -25.31
CA MET A 53 0.70 -2.34 -24.73
C MET A 53 -0.52 -1.45 -24.88
N VAL A 54 -0.94 -0.82 -23.78
CA VAL A 54 -2.09 0.09 -23.71
C VAL A 54 -1.60 1.46 -23.26
N TYR A 55 -1.80 2.49 -24.09
CA TYR A 55 -1.45 3.87 -23.74
C TYR A 55 -2.45 4.46 -22.75
N LYS A 56 -1.96 5.07 -21.66
CA LYS A 56 -2.81 5.62 -20.60
C LYS A 56 -3.74 6.73 -21.08
N HIS A 57 -3.37 7.52 -22.09
CA HIS A 57 -4.24 8.55 -22.65
C HIS A 57 -5.52 7.98 -23.29
N ALA A 58 -5.49 6.70 -23.70
CA ALA A 58 -6.64 6.02 -24.28
C ALA A 58 -7.51 5.33 -23.22
N ILE A 59 -7.06 5.27 -21.95
CA ILE A 59 -7.75 4.58 -20.85
C ILE A 59 -8.68 5.59 -20.17
N SER A 60 -9.95 5.21 -20.01
CA SER A 60 -10.91 5.95 -19.19
C SER A 60 -10.91 5.43 -17.75
N THR A 61 -10.94 4.12 -17.54
CA THR A 61 -10.98 3.51 -16.19
C THR A 61 -10.27 2.15 -16.12
N VAL A 62 -9.75 1.82 -14.93
CA VAL A 62 -9.15 0.51 -14.60
C VAL A 62 -9.89 -0.08 -13.40
N VAL A 63 -10.65 -1.14 -13.64
CA VAL A 63 -11.52 -1.78 -12.64
C VAL A 63 -10.97 -3.16 -12.28
N PRO A 64 -10.65 -3.43 -11.00
CA PRO A 64 -10.14 -4.72 -10.57
C PRO A 64 -11.28 -5.71 -10.32
N ALA A 65 -11.02 -7.00 -10.53
CA ALA A 65 -12.00 -8.06 -10.26
C ALA A 65 -12.27 -8.27 -8.76
N ARG A 66 -11.40 -7.76 -7.89
CA ARG A 66 -11.58 -7.71 -6.43
C ARG A 66 -11.00 -6.43 -5.87
N SER A 67 -11.46 -6.06 -4.67
CA SER A 67 -10.95 -4.87 -3.97
C SER A 67 -9.44 -4.97 -3.72
N VAL A 68 -8.77 -3.81 -3.76
CA VAL A 68 -7.33 -3.65 -3.52
C VAL A 68 -7.16 -2.90 -2.22
N ALA A 69 -6.38 -3.44 -1.29
CA ALA A 69 -6.08 -2.77 -0.03
C ALA A 69 -5.10 -1.61 -0.26
N HIS A 70 -5.60 -0.37 -0.22
CA HIS A 70 -4.76 0.81 -0.23
C HIS A 70 -4.09 0.96 1.14
N HIS A 71 -2.83 0.56 1.24
CA HIS A 71 -2.01 0.91 2.39
C HIS A 71 -1.69 2.40 2.30
N ASN A 72 -2.61 3.24 2.80
CA ASN A 72 -2.29 4.64 3.07
C ASN A 72 -1.12 4.63 4.07
N ALA A 73 0.05 5.08 3.64
CA ALA A 73 1.29 5.08 4.43
C ALA A 73 1.25 5.97 5.70
N ASN A 74 0.08 6.43 6.13
CA ASN A 74 -0.10 7.34 7.26
C ASN A 74 -0.39 6.67 8.62
N GLN A 75 -0.36 5.33 8.74
CA GLN A 75 -0.69 4.67 10.02
C GLN A 75 0.49 4.01 10.78
N GLN A 76 1.73 4.07 10.26
CA GLN A 76 2.87 3.37 10.92
C GLN A 76 3.88 4.26 11.67
N GLN A 77 3.65 5.56 11.83
CA GLN A 77 4.58 6.45 12.57
C GLN A 77 4.15 6.88 13.99
N GLN A 78 3.02 6.40 14.54
CA GLN A 78 2.57 6.81 15.89
C GLN A 78 2.73 5.78 17.03
N HIS A 79 3.29 4.59 16.82
CA HIS A 79 3.34 3.56 17.88
C HIS A 79 4.72 3.15 18.41
N GLN A 80 5.81 3.88 18.10
CA GLN A 80 7.13 3.59 18.70
C GLN A 80 7.88 4.86 19.09
N GLN A 81 7.37 5.59 20.08
CA GLN A 81 8.17 6.52 20.90
C GLN A 81 7.45 6.70 22.24
N GLY A 82 7.69 5.77 23.17
CA GLY A 82 7.07 5.81 24.50
C GLY A 82 7.57 4.77 25.50
N GLN A 83 8.73 4.13 25.28
CA GLN A 83 9.34 3.25 26.28
C GLN A 83 10.86 3.47 26.34
N GLN A 84 11.24 4.45 27.16
CA GLN A 84 12.55 4.72 27.78
C GLN A 84 12.18 5.69 28.92
N GLN A 85 12.46 5.51 30.22
CA GLN A 85 13.40 4.69 30.96
C GLN A 85 12.83 4.48 32.38
N GLU A 86 12.92 3.28 32.94
CA GLU A 86 13.05 3.09 34.39
C GLU A 86 14.24 2.15 34.62
N VAL A 87 15.26 2.66 35.31
CA VAL A 87 16.37 1.89 35.88
C VAL A 87 16.68 2.49 37.25
N PRO A 88 17.17 1.69 38.21
CA PRO A 88 16.47 1.43 39.47
C PRO A 88 17.22 2.00 40.69
N SER A 89 16.51 2.36 41.75
CA SER A 89 17.14 2.70 43.04
C SER A 89 17.09 1.51 44.00
N SER A 90 18.25 0.90 44.17
CA SER A 90 18.60 -0.13 45.14
C SER A 90 18.44 0.35 46.60
N VAL A 91 17.88 -0.53 47.43
CA VAL A 91 18.23 -0.81 48.84
C VAL A 91 18.23 0.35 49.84
N GLU A 92 17.21 0.40 50.69
CA GLU A 92 17.40 0.57 52.14
C GLU A 92 16.51 -0.45 52.89
N THR A 93 17.16 -1.46 53.46
CA THR A 93 16.59 -2.39 54.42
C THR A 93 16.35 -1.63 55.72
N ASN A 94 15.11 -1.27 56.03
CA ASN A 94 14.77 -0.81 57.38
C ASN A 94 14.35 -2.00 58.24
N ILE A 95 15.28 -2.29 59.14
CA ILE A 95 15.17 -3.09 60.34
C ILE A 95 14.11 -2.45 61.25
N ASP A 96 13.26 -3.28 61.85
CA ASP A 96 12.73 -3.17 63.23
C ASP A 96 11.30 -3.72 63.33
N ALA A 97 11.22 -5.03 63.57
CA ALA A 97 10.09 -5.68 64.20
C ALA A 97 10.57 -6.27 65.54
N GLN A 98 10.37 -5.51 66.60
CA GLN A 98 10.32 -5.87 68.02
C GLN A 98 10.06 -4.53 68.74
N THR A 99 8.96 -4.31 69.45
CA THR A 99 8.75 -4.77 70.83
C THR A 99 7.30 -4.44 71.25
N GLU A 100 6.72 -5.33 72.04
CA GLU A 100 5.50 -5.21 72.90
C GLU A 100 4.09 -5.09 72.28
#